data_AF-A0A9X6YUD5-F1
#
_entry.id   AF-A0A9X6YUD5-F1
#
_cell.length_a   1.000
_cell.length_b   1.000
_cell.length_c   1.000
_cell.angle_alpha   90.00
_cell.angle_beta   90.00
_cell.angle_gamma   90.00
#
_symmetry.space_group_name_H-M   'P 1'
#
loop_
_entity.id
_entity.type
_entity.pdbx_description
1 polymer ?
#
loop_
_entity_poly.entity_id
_entity_poly.type
_entity_poly.pdbx_seq_one_letter_code
_entity_poly.pdbx_strand_id
1 'polypeptide(L)'
;MVRTKGAKKGRGLTNAEAASKYGLAPILNDAGSVATLHHSQQKGVGPLFEASTRYHNISNAKRPPLHPYKGKLNPFYPMDEPTRKAFQKVDSINYWKTRGDEALGGN
;
A
#
# COMPACT_ATOMS: atom_id res chain seq x y z
N MET A 1 -9.79 -2.72 16.26
CA MET A 1 -10.64 -3.50 15.33
C MET A 1 -9.89 -4.76 14.92
N VAL A 2 -10.51 -5.94 15.04
CA VAL A 2 -9.99 -7.20 14.50
C VAL A 2 -10.45 -7.37 13.05
N ARG A 3 -9.55 -7.80 12.17
CA ARG A 3 -9.81 -7.96 10.74
C ARG A 3 -10.71 -9.18 10.50
N THR A 4 -11.87 -8.96 9.92
CA THR A 4 -12.78 -10.03 9.44
C THR A 4 -12.72 -10.21 7.93
N LYS A 5 -12.12 -9.26 7.20
CA LYS A 5 -12.01 -9.20 5.74
C LYS A 5 -10.56 -9.03 5.28
N GLY A 6 -10.35 -8.98 3.96
CA GLY A 6 -9.02 -8.89 3.35
C GLY A 6 -8.29 -10.23 3.27
N ALA A 7 -6.96 -10.17 3.18
CA ALA A 7 -6.08 -11.34 3.03
C ALA A 7 -6.31 -12.38 4.14
N LYS A 8 -6.45 -13.66 3.76
CA LYS A 8 -6.77 -14.77 4.68
C LYS A 8 -5.83 -14.83 5.90
N LYS A 9 -4.52 -14.66 5.67
CA LYS A 9 -3.48 -14.69 6.71
C LYS A 9 -3.61 -13.58 7.76
N GLY A 10 -4.31 -12.49 7.44
CA GLY A 10 -4.51 -11.36 8.36
C GLY A 10 -5.84 -11.39 9.10
N ARG A 11 -6.74 -12.34 8.82
CA ARG A 11 -8.05 -12.41 9.50
C ARG A 11 -7.86 -12.94 10.92
N GLY A 12 -8.61 -12.39 11.87
CA GLY A 12 -8.46 -12.70 13.30
C GLY A 12 -7.36 -11.89 14.00
N LEU A 13 -6.57 -11.09 13.25
CA LEU A 13 -5.59 -10.16 13.79
C LEU A 13 -6.12 -8.72 13.75
N THR A 14 -5.63 -7.86 14.62
CA THR A 14 -5.77 -6.40 14.48
C THR A 14 -4.99 -5.91 13.25
N ASN A 15 -5.21 -4.66 12.85
CA ASN A 15 -4.43 -4.05 11.76
C ASN A 15 -2.93 -4.03 12.09
N ALA A 16 -2.55 -3.66 13.31
CA ALA A 16 -1.16 -3.57 13.74
C ALA A 16 -0.47 -4.95 13.72
N GLU A 17 -1.12 -5.98 14.28
CA GLU A 17 -0.58 -7.36 14.26
C GLU A 17 -0.44 -7.92 12.85
N ALA A 18 -1.44 -7.70 11.98
CA ALA A 18 -1.36 -8.14 10.58
C ALA A 18 -0.27 -7.39 9.80
N ALA A 19 -0.03 -6.13 10.12
CA ALA A 19 1.01 -5.30 9.53
C ALA A 19 2.40 -5.78 9.98
N SER A 20 2.66 -5.86 11.29
CA SER A 20 3.89 -6.38 11.90
C SER A 20 4.25 -7.79 11.37
N LYS A 21 3.29 -8.72 11.45
CA LYS A 21 3.57 -10.13 11.12
C LYS A 21 3.74 -10.39 9.63
N TYR A 22 3.01 -9.67 8.78
CA TYR A 22 2.85 -10.03 7.36
C TYR A 22 3.03 -8.89 6.36
N GLY A 23 3.33 -7.67 6.83
CA GLY A 23 3.38 -6.46 6.01
C GLY A 23 2.05 -6.14 5.35
N LEU A 24 0.93 -6.47 6.00
CA LEU A 24 -0.40 -6.18 5.46
C LEU A 24 -0.84 -4.78 5.82
N ALA A 25 -1.13 -3.97 4.79
CA ALA A 25 -1.72 -2.66 4.97
C ALA A 25 -3.03 -2.70 5.80
N PRO A 26 -3.33 -1.66 6.59
CA PRO A 26 -4.51 -1.60 7.42
C PRO A 26 -5.80 -1.56 6.59
N ILE A 27 -6.85 -2.19 7.11
CA ILE A 27 -8.23 -2.02 6.62
C ILE A 27 -8.81 -0.80 7.33
N LEU A 28 -9.24 0.18 6.54
CA LEU A 28 -9.85 1.43 7.00
C LEU A 28 -11.36 1.22 7.21
N ASN A 29 -11.86 1.77 8.31
CA ASN A 29 -13.22 1.58 8.79
C ASN A 29 -14.15 2.42 7.90
N ASP A 30 -15.08 1.75 7.21
CA ASP A 30 -16.38 2.23 6.68
C ASP A 30 -16.83 1.41 5.46
N ALA A 31 -15.91 0.87 4.67
CA ALA A 31 -16.24 0.10 3.45
C ALA A 31 -15.33 -1.12 3.20
N GLY A 32 -14.41 -1.42 4.13
CA GLY A 32 -13.35 -2.42 3.89
C GLY A 32 -12.26 -1.91 2.93
N SER A 33 -12.18 -0.59 2.73
CA SER A 33 -11.09 0.04 2.00
C SER A 33 -9.76 -0.27 2.67
N VAL A 34 -8.70 -0.35 1.87
CA VAL A 34 -7.37 -0.72 2.34
C VAL A 34 -6.47 0.50 2.12
N ALA A 35 -5.55 0.76 3.05
CA ALA A 35 -4.51 1.74 2.81
C ALA A 35 -3.52 1.21 1.74
N THR A 36 -3.11 2.06 0.84
CA THR A 36 -2.16 1.74 -0.23
C THR A 36 -1.02 2.75 -0.19
N LEU A 37 0.20 2.28 -0.47
CA LEU A 37 1.36 3.15 -0.61
C LEU A 37 1.53 3.55 -2.07
N HIS A 38 1.57 4.86 -2.31
CA HIS A 38 1.77 5.44 -3.63
C HIS A 38 2.96 6.37 -3.62
N HIS A 39 3.77 6.29 -4.66
CA HIS A 39 4.60 7.42 -5.07
C HIS A 39 3.76 8.35 -5.96
N SER A 40 3.98 9.65 -5.84
CA SER A 40 3.52 10.61 -6.85
C SER A 40 4.39 10.49 -8.12
N GLN A 41 4.15 9.41 -8.87
CA GLN A 41 4.34 9.31 -10.32
C GLN A 41 5.72 9.57 -10.96
N GLN A 42 6.83 9.48 -10.24
CA GLN A 42 8.19 9.52 -10.81
C GLN A 42 9.12 8.58 -10.03
N LYS A 43 10.33 8.29 -10.54
CA LYS A 43 11.38 7.40 -10.00
C LYS A 43 11.80 7.69 -8.53
N GLY A 44 10.87 7.57 -7.58
CA GLY A 44 11.06 7.92 -6.18
C GLY A 44 11.35 9.41 -5.91
N VAL A 45 11.23 10.30 -6.91
CA VAL A 45 11.47 11.73 -6.72
C VAL A 45 10.22 12.35 -6.10
N GLY A 46 10.17 12.33 -4.77
CA GLY A 46 9.11 12.97 -4.00
C GLY A 46 8.54 12.11 -2.89
N PRO A 47 7.65 12.69 -2.07
CA PRO A 47 7.08 12.02 -0.90
C PRO A 47 6.29 10.75 -1.24
N LEU A 48 6.33 9.78 -0.31
CA LEU A 48 5.47 8.61 -0.28
C LEU A 48 4.14 9.00 0.37
N PHE A 49 3.02 8.57 -0.20
CA PHE A 49 1.70 8.85 0.31
C PHE A 49 0.96 7.58 0.70
N GLU A 50 0.40 7.56 1.90
CA GLU A 50 -0.65 6.62 2.27
C GLU A 50 -1.99 7.12 1.69
N ALA A 51 -2.63 6.32 0.86
CA ALA A 51 -3.93 6.66 0.27
C ALA A 51 -4.95 5.54 0.50
N SER A 52 -6.22 5.88 0.66
CA SER A 52 -7.29 4.87 0.77
C SER A 52 -7.75 4.41 -0.62
N THR A 53 -8.04 3.12 -0.77
CA THR A 53 -8.74 2.63 -1.97
C THR A 53 -10.12 3.25 -2.18
N ARG A 54 -10.72 3.90 -1.16
CA ARG A 54 -11.97 4.67 -1.29
C ARG A 54 -11.83 5.88 -2.21
N TYR A 55 -10.69 6.56 -2.15
CA TYR A 55 -10.41 7.75 -2.95
C TYR A 55 -9.72 7.42 -4.29
N HIS A 56 -9.40 6.15 -4.50
CA HIS A 56 -9.09 5.65 -5.83
C HIS A 56 -10.38 5.54 -6.62
N ASN A 57 -10.45 6.22 -7.77
CA ASN A 57 -11.49 5.91 -8.75
C ASN A 57 -11.41 4.39 -9.03
N ILE A 58 -12.48 3.64 -8.81
CA ILE A 58 -12.49 2.16 -8.83
C ILE A 58 -11.94 1.60 -10.15
N SER A 59 -12.09 2.34 -11.25
CA SER A 59 -11.48 2.03 -12.55
C SER A 59 -9.94 2.02 -12.53
N ASN A 60 -9.32 2.80 -11.64
CA ASN A 60 -7.88 2.87 -11.42
C ASN A 60 -7.39 1.97 -10.27
N ALA A 61 -8.27 1.48 -9.39
CA ALA A 61 -7.90 0.57 -8.30
C ALA A 61 -7.35 -0.78 -8.80
N LYS A 62 -7.68 -1.17 -10.03
CA LYS A 62 -7.10 -2.34 -10.73
C LYS A 62 -5.74 -2.04 -11.38
N ARG A 63 -5.31 -0.79 -11.41
CA ARG A 63 -4.03 -0.41 -12.00
C ARG A 63 -2.94 -0.52 -10.95
N PRO A 64 -1.70 -0.89 -11.33
CA PRO A 64 -0.58 -0.92 -10.40
C PRO A 64 -0.44 0.41 -9.67
N PRO A 65 0.12 0.44 -8.44
CA PRO A 65 0.40 1.66 -7.68
C PRO A 65 1.13 2.75 -8.49
N LEU A 66 1.80 2.35 -9.56
CA LEU A 66 2.45 3.19 -10.55
C LEU A 66 1.66 3.10 -11.87
N HIS A 67 0.80 4.08 -12.14
CA HIS A 67 0.14 4.25 -13.43
C HIS A 67 0.24 5.71 -13.87
N PRO A 68 0.24 6.00 -15.19
CA PRO A 68 0.24 7.38 -15.65
C PRO A 68 -0.97 8.17 -15.14
N TYR A 69 -0.77 9.47 -14.89
CA TYR A 69 -1.88 10.41 -14.73
C TYR A 69 -2.62 10.56 -16.06
N LYS A 70 -3.94 10.73 -15.96
CA LYS A 70 -4.91 10.92 -17.06
C LYS A 70 -4.27 11.34 -18.40
N GLY A 71 -4.39 10.48 -19.41
CA GLY A 71 -4.17 10.84 -20.81
C GLY A 71 -2.74 10.79 -21.35
N LYS A 72 -1.70 10.56 -20.52
CA LYS A 72 -0.33 10.36 -21.03
C LYS A 72 0.09 8.91 -20.88
N LEU A 73 0.30 8.21 -22.00
CA LEU A 73 0.77 6.81 -22.01
C LEU A 73 2.13 6.63 -21.30
N ASN A 74 2.95 7.70 -21.30
CA ASN A 74 4.32 7.69 -20.79
C ASN A 74 4.44 8.61 -19.56
N PRO A 75 4.59 8.07 -18.34
CA PRO A 75 4.92 8.89 -17.17
C PRO A 75 6.31 9.52 -17.34
N PHE A 76 6.55 10.66 -16.71
CA PHE A 76 7.89 11.22 -16.63
C PHE A 76 8.73 10.34 -15.68
N TYR A 77 9.84 9.79 -16.14
CA TYR A 77 10.70 8.88 -15.36
C TYR A 77 9.98 7.63 -14.81
N PRO A 78 9.48 6.73 -15.70
CA PRO A 78 8.88 5.48 -15.26
C PRO A 78 9.88 4.68 -14.44
N MET A 79 9.40 4.11 -13.34
CA MET A 79 10.10 3.05 -12.66
C MET A 79 10.12 1.80 -13.55
N ASP A 80 11.30 1.23 -13.79
CA ASP A 80 11.43 -0.01 -14.53
C ASP A 80 10.74 -1.18 -13.80
N GLU A 81 10.45 -2.27 -14.52
CA GLU A 81 9.79 -3.45 -13.96
C GLU A 81 10.51 -4.02 -12.72
N PRO A 82 11.85 -4.15 -12.72
CA PRO A 82 12.58 -4.64 -11.54
C PRO A 82 12.39 -3.75 -10.30
N THR A 83 12.57 -2.44 -10.43
CA THR A 83 12.44 -1.50 -9.31
C THR A 83 11.00 -1.46 -8.80
N ARG A 84 10.01 -1.53 -9.71
CA ARG A 84 8.60 -1.60 -9.34
C ARG A 84 8.28 -2.87 -8.54
N LYS A 85 8.82 -4.01 -8.97
CA LYS A 85 8.66 -5.27 -8.25
C LYS A 85 9.32 -5.22 -6.88
N ALA A 86 10.52 -4.62 -6.77
CA ALA A 86 11.19 -4.44 -5.48
C ALA A 86 10.33 -3.60 -4.53
N PHE A 87 9.83 -2.45 -4.98
CA PHE A 87 8.94 -1.61 -4.17
C PHE A 87 7.69 -2.36 -3.69
N GLN A 88 7.00 -3.05 -4.59
CA GLN A 88 5.75 -3.75 -4.26
C GLN A 88 5.95 -4.97 -3.35
N LYS A 89 7.05 -5.72 -3.55
CA LYS A 89 7.26 -7.02 -2.89
C LYS A 89 8.21 -6.93 -1.69
N VAL A 90 8.95 -5.86 -1.53
CA VAL A 90 9.95 -5.69 -0.46
C VAL A 90 9.63 -4.41 0.32
N ASP A 91 9.76 -3.24 -0.30
CA ASP A 91 9.74 -1.98 0.45
C ASP A 91 8.37 -1.70 1.08
N SER A 92 7.29 -1.89 0.32
CA SER A 92 5.92 -1.72 0.83
C SER A 92 5.61 -2.69 1.97
N ILE A 93 6.11 -3.94 1.88
CA ILE A 93 5.93 -4.93 2.94
C ILE A 93 6.68 -4.50 4.19
N ASN A 94 7.94 -4.10 4.06
CA ASN A 94 8.78 -3.67 5.18
C ASN A 94 8.26 -2.39 5.83
N TYR A 95 7.76 -1.45 5.03
CA TYR A 95 7.09 -0.25 5.53
C TYR A 95 5.94 -0.61 6.47
N TRP A 96 5.02 -1.48 6.03
CA TRP A 96 3.88 -1.86 6.86
C TRP A 96 4.29 -2.67 8.09
N LYS A 97 5.33 -3.51 7.99
CA LYS A 97 5.86 -4.19 9.18
C LYS A 97 6.33 -3.19 10.22
N THR A 98 7.19 -2.26 9.81
CA THR A 98 7.73 -1.20 10.69
C THR A 98 6.60 -0.42 11.35
N ARG A 99 5.61 0.07 10.57
CA ARG A 99 4.44 0.77 11.11
C ARG A 99 3.61 -0.08 12.08
N GLY A 100 3.51 -1.39 11.80
CA GLY A 100 2.83 -2.34 12.67
C GLY A 100 3.56 -2.55 13.99
N ASP A 101 4.88 -2.70 13.94
CA ASP A 101 5.75 -2.84 15.11
C ASP A 101 5.69 -1.58 15.98
N GLU A 102 5.85 -0.39 15.39
CA GLU A 102 5.70 0.91 16.09
C GLU A 102 4.33 1.01 16.79
N ALA A 103 3.25 0.64 16.10
CA ALA A 103 1.90 0.70 16.66
C ALA A 103 1.67 -0.31 17.80
N LEU A 104 2.46 -1.38 17.86
CA LEU A 104 2.47 -2.35 18.96
C LEU A 104 3.43 -1.96 20.09
N GLY A 105 4.16 -0.84 19.97
CA GLY A 105 5.14 -0.39 20.95
C GLY A 105 6.54 -0.99 20.77
N GLY A 106 6.85 -1.53 19.59
CA GLY A 106 8.21 -1.92 19.21
C GLY A 106 9.04 -0.70 18.84
N ASN A 107 10.26 -0.63 19.38
CA ASN A 107 11.29 0.35 19.02
C ASN A 107 12.15 -0.17 17.86
#